data_AF-A0A224YEK7-F1
#
_entry.id   AF-A0A224YEK7-F1
#
_cell.length_a   1.000
_cell.length_b   1.000
_cell.length_c   1.000
_cell.angle_alpha   90.00
_cell.angle_beta   90.00
_cell.angle_gamma   90.00
#
_symmetry.space_group_name_H-M   'P 1'
#
loop_
_entity.id
_entity.type
_entity.pdbx_description
1 polymer ?
#
loop_
_entity_poly.entity_id
_entity_poly.type
_entity_poly.pdbx_seq_one_letter_code
_entity_poly.pdbx_strand_id
1 'polypeptide(L)'
;MNVLLKICVVVFTATVVPQCRGASREKSENAAEVTTGENPFYEFWDKNTAALILRSTDSLTPCQWYKRVQHDKKGVTLLTGSYISTSRRWSWTDNKHWTFNNNGSMSWSYDGDSSEKVMLHQGPNSACAVVATTYVMKIETSEEDDLGNECTENPPGSKVFFCDYGTKYELIVGKDHKTTKAKDCVEDYETKLGRNQDTRKEDIDKCIDPEESR
;
A
#
# COMPACT_ATOMS: atom_id res chain seq x y z
N MET A 1 -16.98 64.20 -39.28
CA MET A 1 -16.24 63.87 -38.05
C MET A 1 -15.79 62.42 -38.15
N ASN A 2 -14.54 62.21 -38.57
CA ASN A 2 -13.97 60.87 -38.77
C ASN A 2 -13.17 60.49 -37.52
N VAL A 3 -13.63 59.48 -36.79
CA VAL A 3 -12.92 58.92 -35.64
C VAL A 3 -12.06 57.75 -36.13
N LEU A 4 -10.74 57.97 -36.16
CA LEU A 4 -9.73 56.96 -36.47
C LEU A 4 -9.55 56.02 -35.27
N LEU A 5 -10.00 54.78 -35.40
CA LEU A 5 -9.75 53.70 -34.45
C LEU A 5 -8.31 53.20 -34.65
N LYS A 6 -7.41 53.45 -33.68
CA LYS A 6 -6.06 52.87 -33.67
C LYS A 6 -6.11 51.48 -33.03
N ILE A 7 -5.93 50.43 -33.83
CA ILE A 7 -5.77 49.05 -33.37
C ILE A 7 -4.29 48.82 -33.09
N CYS A 8 -3.93 48.61 -31.83
CA CYS A 8 -2.58 48.16 -31.44
C CYS A 8 -2.54 46.62 -31.51
N VAL A 9 -1.82 46.08 -32.49
CA VAL A 9 -1.50 44.66 -32.59
C VAL A 9 -0.25 44.41 -31.73
N VAL A 10 -0.40 43.66 -30.64
CA VAL A 10 0.72 43.19 -29.83
C VAL A 10 1.18 41.85 -30.41
N VAL A 11 2.33 41.85 -31.07
CA VAL A 11 2.99 40.64 -31.57
C VAL A 11 3.86 40.09 -30.44
N PHE A 12 3.45 38.97 -29.84
CA PHE A 12 4.30 38.22 -28.91
C PHE A 12 5.31 37.39 -29.71
N THR A 13 6.58 37.79 -29.68
CA THR A 13 7.69 36.97 -30.17
C THR A 13 8.15 36.04 -29.06
N ALA A 14 7.89 34.74 -29.20
CA ALA A 14 8.44 33.73 -28.30
C ALA A 14 9.92 33.49 -28.63
N THR A 15 10.83 33.99 -27.79
CA THR A 15 12.24 33.64 -27.84
C THR A 15 12.47 32.32 -27.12
N VAL A 16 12.69 31.24 -27.88
CA VAL A 16 13.10 29.95 -27.33
C VAL A 16 14.57 30.05 -26.94
N VAL A 17 14.85 30.09 -25.63
CA VAL A 17 16.22 29.98 -25.10
C VAL A 17 16.58 28.49 -25.04
N PRO A 18 17.65 28.02 -25.72
CA PRO A 18 18.08 26.64 -25.59
C PRO A 18 18.86 26.51 -24.26
N GLN A 19 18.22 25.92 -23.25
CA GLN A 19 18.90 25.54 -22.01
C GLN A 19 19.48 24.13 -22.11
N CYS A 20 20.72 24.02 -21.66
CA CYS A 20 21.66 22.94 -21.90
C CYS A 20 21.21 21.56 -21.42
N ARG A 21 21.61 20.53 -22.19
CA ARG A 21 21.60 19.11 -21.83
C ARG A 21 22.42 18.87 -20.56
N GLY A 22 21.74 18.54 -19.47
CA GLY A 22 22.28 17.76 -18.36
C GLY A 22 21.56 16.41 -18.34
N ALA A 23 22.30 15.31 -18.38
CA ALA A 23 21.74 13.96 -18.38
C ALA A 23 20.99 13.68 -17.08
N SER A 24 19.67 13.76 -17.10
CA SER A 24 18.82 13.25 -16.02
C SER A 24 18.62 11.75 -16.21
N ARG A 25 19.16 11.01 -15.25
CA ARG A 25 18.84 9.62 -14.90
C ARG A 25 17.35 9.37 -15.15
N GLU A 26 17.02 8.39 -16.01
CA GLU A 26 15.65 7.91 -16.23
C GLU A 26 15.06 7.47 -14.90
N LYS A 27 14.31 8.37 -14.27
CA LYS A 27 13.32 8.02 -13.27
C LYS A 27 12.16 7.44 -14.07
N SER A 28 11.98 6.13 -13.97
CA SER A 28 10.78 5.46 -14.47
C SER A 28 9.57 6.12 -13.81
N GLU A 29 8.98 7.08 -14.52
CA GLU A 29 7.67 7.62 -14.22
C GLU A 29 6.63 6.66 -14.77
N ASN A 30 6.42 5.55 -14.06
CA ASN A 30 5.08 5.02 -13.94
C ASN A 30 4.45 5.68 -12.71
N ALA A 31 4.34 7.01 -12.75
CA ALA A 31 3.44 7.72 -11.86
C ALA A 31 2.03 7.30 -12.29
N ALA A 32 1.40 6.46 -11.47
CA ALA A 32 0.01 6.10 -11.66
C ALA A 32 -0.81 7.37 -11.89
N GLU A 33 -1.51 7.41 -13.01
CA GLU A 33 -2.46 8.46 -13.34
C GLU A 33 -3.44 8.57 -12.16
N VAL A 34 -3.38 9.70 -11.44
CA VAL A 34 -4.31 10.00 -10.35
C VAL A 34 -5.67 10.22 -11.00
N THR A 35 -6.41 9.13 -11.16
CA THR A 35 -7.82 9.17 -11.48
C THR A 35 -8.50 9.81 -10.27
N THR A 36 -9.33 10.82 -10.53
CA THR A 36 -10.27 11.41 -9.56
C THR A 36 -11.37 10.42 -9.13
N GLY A 37 -11.08 9.12 -9.22
CA GLY A 37 -11.93 8.01 -8.84
C GLY A 37 -11.87 7.74 -7.35
N GLU A 38 -12.87 7.00 -6.88
CA GLU A 38 -12.93 6.50 -5.51
C GLU A 38 -11.68 5.64 -5.21
N ASN A 39 -11.14 5.75 -3.99
CA ASN A 39 -9.94 5.01 -3.60
C ASN A 39 -10.20 3.49 -3.78
N PRO A 40 -9.33 2.73 -4.47
CA PRO A 40 -9.62 1.34 -4.79
C PRO A 40 -9.73 0.45 -3.54
N PHE A 41 -9.09 0.82 -2.43
CA PHE A 41 -9.32 0.13 -1.16
C PHE A 41 -10.74 0.29 -0.63
N TYR A 42 -11.43 1.40 -0.92
CA TYR A 42 -12.83 1.56 -0.53
C TYR A 42 -13.70 0.50 -1.21
N GLU A 43 -13.56 0.30 -2.53
CA GLU A 43 -14.31 -0.71 -3.27
C GLU A 43 -13.99 -2.12 -2.75
N PHE A 44 -12.69 -2.43 -2.60
CA PHE A 44 -12.25 -3.72 -2.09
C PHE A 44 -12.85 -4.02 -0.71
N TRP A 45 -12.75 -3.07 0.21
CA TRP A 45 -13.27 -3.25 1.55
C TRP A 45 -14.78 -3.18 1.59
N ASP A 46 -15.49 -2.50 0.68
CA ASP A 46 -16.96 -2.54 0.61
C ASP A 46 -17.47 -3.98 0.41
N LYS A 47 -16.80 -4.73 -0.48
CA LYS A 47 -17.16 -6.11 -0.83
C LYS A 47 -16.69 -7.16 0.17
N ASN A 48 -15.61 -6.89 0.91
CA ASN A 48 -14.96 -7.89 1.74
C ASN A 48 -15.04 -7.53 3.24
N THR A 49 -15.74 -8.35 4.03
CA THR A 49 -15.69 -8.24 5.52
C THR A 49 -14.40 -8.80 6.10
N ALA A 50 -13.72 -9.68 5.37
CA ALA A 50 -12.39 -10.17 5.70
C ALA A 50 -11.63 -10.57 4.42
N ALA A 51 -10.31 -10.53 4.49
CA ALA A 51 -9.43 -10.99 3.42
C ALA A 51 -8.26 -11.79 4.01
N LEU A 52 -7.96 -12.93 3.41
CA LEU A 52 -6.81 -13.77 3.73
C LEU A 52 -5.57 -13.19 3.05
N ILE A 53 -4.48 -13.07 3.78
CA ILE A 53 -3.16 -12.83 3.18
C ILE A 53 -2.66 -14.19 2.69
N LEU A 54 -2.76 -14.42 1.39
CA LEU A 54 -2.48 -15.72 0.80
C LEU A 54 -0.97 -15.92 0.58
N ARG A 55 -0.28 -14.86 0.16
CA ARG A 55 1.18 -14.86 -0.08
C ARG A 55 1.75 -13.50 0.30
N SER A 56 3.00 -13.48 0.76
CA SER A 56 3.75 -12.26 0.99
C SER A 56 5.23 -12.44 0.65
N THR A 57 5.89 -11.33 0.31
CA THR A 57 7.34 -11.30 0.13
C THR A 57 8.12 -11.14 1.43
N ASP A 58 7.41 -10.89 2.53
CA ASP A 58 7.95 -10.84 3.89
C ASP A 58 7.47 -12.08 4.66
N SER A 59 7.97 -12.28 5.88
CA SER A 59 7.50 -13.30 6.80
C SER A 59 5.97 -13.21 6.99
N LEU A 60 5.31 -14.36 6.82
CA LEU A 60 3.86 -14.50 6.96
C LEU A 60 3.56 -15.59 7.98
N THR A 61 2.70 -15.29 8.94
CA THR A 61 2.18 -16.32 9.83
C THR A 61 1.07 -17.08 9.11
N PRO A 62 1.04 -18.42 9.14
CA PRO A 62 -0.01 -19.19 8.49
C PRO A 62 -1.42 -18.72 8.84
N CYS A 63 -2.31 -18.71 7.84
CA CYS A 63 -3.71 -18.33 7.99
C CYS A 63 -3.87 -16.93 8.61
N GLN A 64 -3.11 -15.95 8.13
CA GLN A 64 -3.23 -14.56 8.55
C GLN A 64 -4.30 -13.83 7.75
N TRP A 65 -5.18 -13.14 8.46
CA TRP A 65 -6.34 -12.44 7.92
C TRP A 65 -6.32 -10.97 8.30
N TYR A 66 -6.86 -10.15 7.41
CA TYR A 66 -7.44 -8.86 7.75
C TYR A 66 -8.94 -9.03 7.96
N LYS A 67 -9.45 -8.59 9.09
CA LYS A 67 -10.89 -8.51 9.38
C LYS A 67 -11.31 -7.04 9.43
N ARG A 68 -12.31 -6.68 8.63
CA ARG A 68 -12.92 -5.35 8.61
C ARG A 68 -13.80 -5.18 9.83
N VAL A 69 -13.46 -4.21 10.68
CA VAL A 69 -14.26 -3.82 11.84
C VAL A 69 -15.25 -2.72 11.46
N GLN A 70 -14.77 -1.72 10.74
CA GLN A 70 -15.59 -0.63 10.18
C GLN A 70 -14.98 -0.17 8.86
N HIS A 71 -15.78 0.38 7.95
CA HIS A 71 -15.31 1.13 6.80
C HIS A 71 -16.25 2.30 6.48
N ASP A 72 -15.68 3.36 5.95
CA ASP A 72 -16.40 4.49 5.38
C ASP A 72 -15.56 5.13 4.27
N LYS A 73 -15.99 6.28 3.74
CA LYS A 73 -15.28 6.97 2.65
C LYS A 73 -13.92 7.55 3.05
N LYS A 74 -13.62 7.67 4.35
CA LYS A 74 -12.37 8.22 4.87
C LYS A 74 -11.35 7.13 5.16
N GLY A 75 -11.79 5.91 5.42
CA GLY A 75 -10.88 4.83 5.76
C GLY A 75 -11.53 3.53 6.16
N VAL A 76 -10.70 2.60 6.60
CA VAL A 76 -11.09 1.28 7.08
C VAL A 76 -10.37 0.95 8.38
N THR A 77 -11.09 0.41 9.36
CA THR A 77 -10.48 -0.16 10.55
C THR A 77 -10.34 -1.65 10.36
N LEU A 78 -9.09 -2.12 10.37
CA LEU A 78 -8.73 -3.52 10.18
C LEU A 78 -8.17 -4.10 11.48
N LEU A 79 -8.57 -5.33 11.75
CA LEU A 79 -7.97 -6.19 12.75
C LEU A 79 -7.15 -7.26 12.02
N THR A 80 -5.88 -7.40 12.35
CA THR A 80 -5.05 -8.48 11.79
C THR A 80 -5.05 -9.64 12.75
N GLY A 81 -5.17 -10.87 12.26
CA GLY A 81 -5.00 -12.04 13.12
C GLY A 81 -4.73 -13.31 12.37
N SER A 82 -4.18 -14.28 13.09
CA SER A 82 -3.81 -15.58 12.54
C SER A 82 -4.57 -16.69 13.24
N TYR A 83 -5.09 -17.63 12.45
CA TYR A 83 -5.75 -18.82 12.98
C TYR A 83 -4.72 -19.93 13.26
N ILE A 84 -4.61 -20.33 14.53
CA ILE A 84 -3.69 -21.38 14.95
C ILE A 84 -4.45 -22.71 14.98
N SER A 85 -4.36 -23.47 13.89
CA SER A 85 -5.12 -24.70 13.66
C SER A 85 -4.91 -25.78 14.75
N THR A 86 -3.68 -25.91 15.27
CA THR A 86 -3.35 -26.89 16.32
C THR A 86 -4.10 -26.65 17.63
N SER A 87 -4.25 -25.38 18.02
CA SER A 87 -4.95 -24.98 19.25
C SER A 87 -6.38 -24.46 18.99
N ARG A 88 -6.84 -24.49 17.73
CA ARG A 88 -8.14 -23.98 17.29
C ARG A 88 -8.51 -22.61 17.84
N ARG A 89 -7.55 -21.68 17.83
CA ARG A 89 -7.72 -20.34 18.40
C ARG A 89 -7.23 -19.27 17.45
N TRP A 90 -7.82 -18.09 17.59
CA TRP A 90 -7.33 -16.89 16.94
C TRP A 90 -6.29 -16.19 17.80
N SER A 91 -5.27 -15.65 17.14
CA SER A 91 -4.37 -14.65 17.72
C SER A 91 -4.59 -13.34 16.97
N TRP A 92 -5.20 -12.36 17.64
CA TRP A 92 -5.53 -11.05 17.07
C TRP A 92 -4.54 -9.99 17.53
N THR A 93 -4.25 -9.02 16.66
CA THR A 93 -3.55 -7.77 17.01
C THR A 93 -4.55 -6.72 17.48
N ASP A 94 -4.09 -5.49 17.73
CA ASP A 94 -4.98 -4.35 17.93
C ASP A 94 -5.62 -3.87 16.62
N ASN A 95 -6.70 -3.11 16.75
CA ASN A 95 -7.36 -2.42 15.65
C ASN A 95 -6.46 -1.33 15.07
N LYS A 96 -6.30 -1.32 13.75
CA LYS A 96 -5.60 -0.25 13.01
C LYS A 96 -6.56 0.46 12.08
N HIS A 97 -6.71 1.77 12.26
CA HIS A 97 -7.45 2.62 11.33
C HIS A 97 -6.54 3.07 10.18
N TRP A 98 -6.88 2.67 8.97
CA TRP A 98 -6.19 3.04 7.73
C TRP A 98 -6.98 4.15 7.05
N THR A 99 -6.34 5.29 6.83
CA THR A 99 -6.92 6.44 6.14
C THR A 99 -6.74 6.28 4.64
N PHE A 100 -7.81 6.47 3.86
CA PHE A 100 -7.76 6.49 2.40
C PHE A 100 -7.19 7.82 1.90
N ASN A 101 -6.19 7.71 1.04
CA ASN A 101 -5.50 8.84 0.44
C ASN A 101 -5.99 9.11 -0.98
N ASN A 102 -5.81 10.34 -1.46
CA ASN A 102 -6.24 10.75 -2.81
C ASN A 102 -5.40 10.14 -3.94
N ASN A 103 -4.24 9.55 -3.62
CA ASN A 103 -3.36 8.86 -4.57
C ASN A 103 -3.72 7.37 -4.75
N GLY A 104 -4.87 6.93 -4.23
CA GLY A 104 -5.30 5.53 -4.29
C GLY A 104 -4.59 4.61 -3.28
N SER A 105 -3.81 5.16 -2.35
CA SER A 105 -3.19 4.42 -1.25
C SER A 105 -4.04 4.47 0.03
N MET A 106 -3.68 3.67 1.03
CA MET A 106 -4.17 3.84 2.39
C MET A 106 -3.00 3.86 3.37
N SER A 107 -3.10 4.65 4.43
CA SER A 107 -2.01 4.84 5.38
C SER A 107 -2.46 4.67 6.82
N TRP A 108 -1.56 4.13 7.65
CA TRP A 108 -1.70 4.05 9.09
C TRP A 108 -0.46 4.65 9.73
N SER A 109 -0.64 5.33 10.87
CA SER A 109 0.48 5.77 11.69
C SER A 109 0.13 5.70 13.17
N TYR A 110 1.14 5.47 14.00
CA TYR A 110 1.01 5.46 15.45
C TYR A 110 2.38 5.73 16.06
N ASP A 111 2.46 6.68 16.99
CA ASP A 111 3.69 6.99 17.73
C ASP A 111 4.94 7.19 16.85
N GLY A 112 4.76 7.77 15.67
CA GLY A 112 5.83 8.02 14.70
C GLY A 112 6.13 6.87 13.74
N ASP A 113 5.66 5.66 14.03
CA ASP A 113 5.62 4.58 13.04
C ASP A 113 4.59 4.89 11.97
N SER A 114 4.86 4.49 10.73
CA SER A 114 3.91 4.64 9.65
C SER A 114 3.97 3.50 8.65
N SER A 115 2.83 3.17 8.07
CA SER A 115 2.72 2.24 6.94
C SER A 115 1.87 2.86 5.85
N GLU A 116 2.26 2.66 4.60
CA GLU A 116 1.44 2.99 3.44
C GLU A 116 1.22 1.73 2.60
N LYS A 117 -0.03 1.51 2.18
CA LYS A 117 -0.45 0.41 1.31
C LYS A 117 -0.94 0.98 0.00
N VAL A 118 -0.42 0.48 -1.12
CA VAL A 118 -0.83 0.84 -2.47
C VAL A 118 -1.41 -0.38 -3.16
N MET A 119 -2.60 -0.24 -3.74
CA MET A 119 -3.19 -1.31 -4.53
C MET A 119 -2.56 -1.32 -5.92
N LEU A 120 -1.86 -2.41 -6.25
CA LEU A 120 -1.19 -2.58 -7.54
C LEU A 120 -2.11 -3.24 -8.58
N HIS A 121 -2.96 -4.15 -8.11
CA HIS A 121 -3.94 -4.85 -8.92
C HIS A 121 -5.15 -5.20 -8.07
N GLN A 122 -6.35 -5.05 -8.64
CA GLN A 122 -7.61 -5.52 -8.07
C GLN A 122 -8.25 -6.48 -9.05
N GLY A 123 -8.52 -7.71 -8.60
CA GLY A 123 -9.19 -8.70 -9.41
C GLY A 123 -10.68 -8.40 -9.61
N PRO A 124 -11.34 -9.11 -10.54
CA PRO A 124 -12.76 -8.95 -10.81
C PRO A 124 -13.61 -9.03 -9.54
N ASN A 125 -14.59 -8.13 -9.43
CA ASN A 125 -15.50 -8.04 -8.29
C ASN A 125 -14.80 -7.89 -6.92
N SER A 126 -13.58 -7.36 -6.89
CA SER A 126 -12.77 -7.27 -5.65
C SER A 126 -12.52 -8.63 -4.98
N ALA A 127 -12.50 -9.72 -5.74
CA ALA A 127 -12.27 -11.06 -5.20
C ALA A 127 -10.84 -11.24 -4.63
N CYS A 128 -9.88 -10.50 -5.16
CA CYS A 128 -8.49 -10.52 -4.75
C CYS A 128 -7.82 -9.17 -5.04
N ALA A 129 -6.66 -8.94 -4.42
CA ALA A 129 -5.82 -7.79 -4.72
C ALA A 129 -4.33 -8.11 -4.51
N VAL A 130 -3.49 -7.37 -5.22
CA VAL A 130 -2.04 -7.31 -5.00
C VAL A 130 -1.72 -5.96 -4.40
N VAL A 131 -1.08 -5.96 -3.23
CA VAL A 131 -0.84 -4.75 -2.43
C VAL A 131 0.65 -4.60 -2.16
N ALA A 132 1.22 -3.44 -2.48
CA ALA A 132 2.52 -3.03 -1.97
C ALA A 132 2.34 -2.37 -0.59
N THR A 133 3.22 -2.67 0.35
CA THR A 133 3.26 -2.00 1.66
C THR A 133 4.68 -1.49 1.92
N THR A 134 4.80 -0.22 2.26
CA THR A 134 6.01 0.36 2.84
C THR A 134 5.80 0.57 4.34
N TYR A 135 6.87 0.42 5.11
CA TYR A 135 6.85 0.62 6.56
C TYR A 135 8.05 1.44 6.99
N VAL A 136 7.78 2.50 7.75
CA VAL A 136 8.78 3.35 8.38
C VAL A 136 8.61 3.23 9.88
N MET A 137 9.66 2.78 10.57
CA MET A 137 9.70 2.70 12.04
C MET A 137 10.40 3.93 12.61
N LYS A 138 9.85 4.48 13.70
CA LYS A 138 10.55 5.47 14.52
C LYS A 138 11.35 4.76 15.61
N ILE A 139 12.65 5.06 15.68
CA ILE A 139 13.56 4.54 16.70
C ILE A 139 14.11 5.73 17.50
N GLU A 140 13.96 5.67 18.83
CA GLU A 140 14.61 6.60 19.74
C GLU A 140 15.73 5.86 20.45
N THR A 141 16.96 6.33 20.33
CA THR A 141 18.13 5.75 21.00
C THR A 141 18.80 6.74 21.94
N SER A 142 19.39 6.22 23.02
CA SER A 142 20.22 7.00 23.95
C SER A 142 21.67 7.09 23.51
N GLU A 143 22.15 6.21 22.63
CA GLU A 143 23.54 6.09 22.20
C GLU A 143 23.69 6.34 20.68
N GLU A 144 24.92 6.52 20.21
CA GLU A 144 25.21 6.56 18.77
C GLU A 144 25.15 5.14 18.22
N ASP A 145 23.93 4.63 18.01
CA ASP A 145 23.73 3.35 17.35
C ASP A 145 23.94 3.51 15.84
N ASP A 146 24.79 2.65 15.25
CA ASP A 146 24.88 2.51 13.80
C ASP A 146 23.66 1.74 13.30
N LEU A 147 22.59 2.47 13.02
CA LEU A 147 21.33 1.93 12.48
C LEU A 147 21.41 1.68 10.96
N GLY A 148 22.56 1.89 10.33
CA GLY A 148 22.76 1.72 8.90
C GLY A 148 22.12 2.81 8.02
N ASN A 149 22.27 2.65 6.71
CA ASN A 149 21.89 3.67 5.71
C ASN A 149 20.37 3.76 5.45
N GLU A 150 19.58 2.85 5.99
CA GLU A 150 18.11 2.81 5.82
C GLU A 150 17.40 3.73 6.82
N CYS A 151 18.13 4.27 7.79
CA CYS A 151 17.63 5.13 8.84
C CYS A 151 18.09 6.58 8.64
N THR A 152 17.16 7.51 8.74
CA THR A 152 17.46 8.96 8.68
C THR A 152 17.14 9.61 10.01
N GLU A 153 18.12 10.30 10.60
CA GLU A 153 17.90 11.10 11.80
C GLU A 153 17.04 12.34 11.47
N ASN A 154 15.98 12.59 12.24
CA ASN A 154 15.13 13.77 12.04
C ASN A 154 14.42 14.23 13.33
N PRO A 155 14.67 15.47 13.82
CA PRO A 155 15.62 16.45 13.27
C PRO A 155 17.08 16.05 13.56
N PRO A 156 18.06 16.59 12.82
CA PRO A 156 19.47 16.32 13.08
C PRO A 156 19.88 16.64 14.52
N GLY A 157 20.59 15.72 15.17
CA GLY A 157 21.02 15.80 16.58
C GLY A 157 19.95 15.43 17.62
N SER A 158 18.79 14.90 17.22
CA SER A 158 17.70 14.51 18.13
C SER A 158 17.83 13.09 18.68
N LYS A 159 18.67 12.24 18.08
CA LYS A 159 18.69 10.77 18.31
C LYS A 159 17.36 10.07 18.02
N VAL A 160 16.51 10.69 17.21
CA VAL A 160 15.27 10.10 16.68
C VAL A 160 15.52 9.75 15.21
N PHE A 161 15.37 8.48 14.87
CA PHE A 161 15.62 7.95 13.55
C PHE A 161 14.33 7.39 12.94
N PHE A 162 14.20 7.55 11.63
CA PHE A 162 13.13 6.98 10.82
C PHE A 162 13.74 5.99 9.84
N CYS A 163 13.44 4.70 10.02
CA CYS A 163 14.03 3.60 9.27
C CYS A 163 13.05 3.03 8.26
N ASP A 164 13.42 3.03 6.98
CA ASP A 164 12.63 2.44 5.89
C ASP A 164 12.95 0.96 5.74
N TYR A 165 11.98 0.09 6.00
CA TYR A 165 12.12 -1.37 5.91
C TYR A 165 11.85 -1.92 4.50
N GLY A 166 11.78 -1.04 3.50
CA GLY A 166 11.54 -1.39 2.12
C GLY A 166 10.08 -1.72 1.82
N THR A 167 9.85 -2.18 0.58
CA THR A 167 8.52 -2.54 0.09
C THR A 167 8.30 -4.04 0.18
N LYS A 168 7.24 -4.45 0.87
CA LYS A 168 6.69 -5.81 0.80
C LYS A 168 5.48 -5.87 -0.12
N TYR A 169 5.27 -7.03 -0.74
CA TYR A 169 4.09 -7.30 -1.55
C TYR A 169 3.22 -8.35 -0.86
N GLU A 170 1.91 -8.18 -0.93
CA GLU A 170 0.91 -9.08 -0.38
C GLU A 170 -0.09 -9.45 -1.48
N LEU A 171 -0.34 -10.74 -1.66
CA LEU A 171 -1.51 -11.23 -2.39
C LEU A 171 -2.61 -11.47 -1.36
N ILE A 172 -3.68 -10.69 -1.43
CA ILE A 172 -4.84 -10.82 -0.54
C ILE A 172 -6.05 -11.34 -1.32
N VAL A 173 -6.86 -12.17 -0.68
CA VAL A 173 -8.05 -12.78 -1.28
C VAL A 173 -9.24 -12.60 -0.35
N GLY A 174 -10.36 -12.15 -0.89
CA GLY A 174 -11.61 -12.02 -0.13
C GLY A 174 -12.04 -13.34 0.49
N LYS A 175 -12.63 -13.31 1.69
CA LYS A 175 -13.02 -14.53 2.43
C LYS A 175 -13.83 -15.51 1.59
N ASP A 176 -14.81 -14.99 0.84
CA ASP A 176 -15.75 -15.78 0.04
C ASP A 176 -15.08 -16.37 -1.22
N HIS A 177 -13.83 -16.00 -1.47
CA HIS A 177 -13.02 -16.42 -2.61
C HIS A 177 -11.75 -17.17 -2.20
N LYS A 178 -11.53 -17.46 -0.92
CA LYS A 178 -10.28 -18.09 -0.42
C LYS A 178 -9.93 -19.42 -1.12
N THR A 179 -10.95 -20.20 -1.50
CA THR A 179 -10.79 -21.49 -2.20
C THR A 179 -10.86 -21.36 -3.73
N THR A 180 -11.24 -20.18 -4.24
CA THR A 180 -11.36 -19.92 -5.67
C THR A 180 -10.01 -19.41 -6.19
N LYS A 181 -9.58 -19.92 -7.34
CA LYS A 181 -8.30 -19.48 -7.94
C LYS A 181 -8.42 -18.04 -8.45
N ALA A 182 -7.81 -17.12 -7.71
CA ALA A 182 -7.56 -15.72 -8.07
C ALA A 182 -6.46 -15.60 -9.16
N LYS A 183 -6.67 -16.25 -10.32
CA LYS A 183 -5.61 -16.49 -11.31
C LYS A 183 -4.92 -15.20 -11.79
N ASP A 184 -5.69 -14.16 -12.03
CA ASP A 184 -5.21 -12.85 -12.47
C ASP A 184 -4.35 -12.15 -11.39
N CYS A 185 -4.80 -12.13 -10.14
CA CYS A 185 -4.01 -11.57 -9.03
C CYS A 185 -2.74 -12.38 -8.76
N VAL A 186 -2.77 -13.71 -8.95
CA VAL A 186 -1.59 -14.55 -8.83
C VAL A 186 -0.56 -14.21 -9.91
N GLU A 187 -0.98 -14.05 -11.16
CA GLU A 187 -0.11 -13.68 -12.28
C GLU A 187 0.54 -12.30 -12.09
N ASP A 188 -0.23 -11.29 -11.64
CA ASP A 188 0.33 -9.98 -11.32
C ASP A 188 1.30 -10.05 -10.14
N TYR A 189 0.93 -10.72 -9.04
CA TYR A 189 1.79 -10.91 -7.87
C TYR A 189 3.13 -11.58 -8.24
N GLU A 190 3.09 -12.61 -9.08
CA GLU A 190 4.29 -13.30 -9.56
C GLU A 190 5.18 -12.41 -10.44
N THR A 191 4.58 -11.46 -11.17
CA THR A 191 5.33 -10.44 -11.91
C THR A 191 6.02 -9.44 -10.96
N LYS A 192 5.39 -9.10 -9.83
CA LYS A 192 5.98 -8.17 -8.83
C LYS A 192 7.03 -8.81 -7.93
N LEU A 193 6.96 -10.13 -7.73
CA LEU A 193 7.88 -10.90 -6.90
C LEU A 193 9.36 -10.69 -7.27
N GLY A 194 9.68 -10.64 -8.57
CA GLY A 194 11.06 -10.48 -9.04
C GLY A 194 12.00 -11.53 -8.44
N ARG A 195 12.96 -11.08 -7.61
CA ARG A 195 13.91 -11.95 -6.86
C ARG A 195 13.58 -12.10 -5.37
N ASN A 196 12.46 -11.55 -4.91
CA ASN A 196 12.10 -11.56 -3.50
C ASN A 196 11.73 -12.97 -3.04
N GLN A 197 11.95 -13.25 -1.75
CA GLN A 197 11.45 -14.47 -1.11
C GLN A 197 9.91 -14.45 -1.10
N ASP A 198 9.29 -15.62 -0.98
CA ASP A 198 7.84 -15.77 -1.06
C ASP A 198 7.35 -16.83 -0.09
N THR A 199 6.25 -16.58 0.58
CA THR A 199 5.66 -17.46 1.60
C THR A 199 4.76 -18.55 1.01
N ARG A 200 5.17 -19.12 -0.12
CA ARG A 200 4.40 -19.97 -1.05
C ARG A 200 3.86 -21.31 -0.48
N LYS A 201 3.70 -21.48 0.84
CA LYS A 201 3.41 -22.75 1.54
C LYS A 201 2.31 -22.62 2.60
N GLU A 202 1.08 -22.30 2.21
CA GLU A 202 -0.07 -22.38 3.13
C GLU A 202 -1.11 -23.40 2.64
N ASP A 203 -1.51 -24.29 3.56
CA ASP A 203 -2.64 -25.20 3.38
C ASP A 203 -3.92 -24.42 3.67
N ILE A 204 -4.44 -23.73 2.65
CA ILE A 204 -5.58 -22.80 2.74
C ILE A 204 -6.82 -23.49 3.34
N ASP A 205 -6.97 -24.80 3.11
CA ASP A 205 -8.12 -25.58 3.60
C ASP A 205 -8.17 -25.65 5.13
N LYS A 206 -7.04 -25.39 5.81
CA LYS A 206 -6.96 -25.33 7.28
C LYS A 206 -7.24 -23.93 7.85
N CYS A 207 -7.37 -22.92 7.00
CA CYS A 207 -7.63 -21.55 7.42
C CYS A 207 -9.13 -21.33 7.60
N ILE A 208 -9.55 -21.23 8.87
CA ILE A 208 -10.94 -20.92 9.25
C ILE A 208 -11.19 -19.43 9.07
N ASP A 209 -12.43 -19.09 8.69
CA ASP A 209 -12.82 -17.70 8.49
C ASP A 209 -13.01 -16.97 9.83
N PRO A 210 -12.66 -15.67 9.92
CA PRO A 210 -12.80 -14.85 11.14
C PRO A 210 -14.21 -14.68 11.72
N GLU A 211 -15.23 -15.19 11.04
CA GLU A 211 -16.65 -15.07 11.38
C GLU A 211 -17.28 -16.42 11.80
N GLU A 212 -16.61 -17.55 11.51
CA GLU A 212 -17.14 -18.89 11.75
C GLU A 212 -16.83 -19.45 13.15
N SER A 213 -16.01 -18.75 13.95
CA SER A 213 -15.75 -19.16 15.33
C SER A 213 -16.88 -18.70 16.26
N ARG A 214 -17.93 -19.52 16.37
CA ARG A 214 -18.90 -19.52 17.48
C ARG A 214 -18.82 -20.83 18.25
#